data_AF-A0A855EY86-F1
#
_entry.id   AF-A0A855EY86-F1
#
_cell.length_a   1.000
_cell.length_b   1.000
_cell.length_c   1.000
_cell.angle_alpha   90.00
_cell.angle_beta   90.00
_cell.angle_gamma   90.00
#
_symmetry.space_group_name_H-M   'P 1'
#
loop_
_entity.id
_entity.type
_entity.pdbx_description
1 polymer ?
#
loop_
_entity_poly.entity_id
_entity_poly.type
_entity_poly.pdbx_seq_one_letter_code
_entity_poly.pdbx_strand_id
1 'polypeptide(L)'
;MKRKMTLRISIFLFFYLFTAFFLLGIAARIVTGFIASGEIYLLQEELVKSAKMSFVAGALGTLVSFIFYKIDEYNARKKPATGPDK
;
A
#
# COMPACT_ATOMS: atom_id res chain seq x y z
N MET A 1 17.83 -11.00 -11.33
CA MET A 1 17.91 -9.52 -11.42
C MET A 1 17.31 -8.91 -10.16
N LYS A 2 18.09 -8.25 -9.29
CA LYS A 2 17.52 -7.50 -8.15
C LYS A 2 16.79 -6.26 -8.69
N ARG A 3 15.46 -6.24 -8.66
CA ARG A 3 14.67 -5.06 -9.06
C ARG A 3 14.89 -3.96 -8.01
N LYS A 4 15.57 -2.88 -8.40
CA LYS A 4 15.67 -1.69 -7.55
C LYS A 4 14.30 -1.03 -7.44
N MET A 5 13.90 -0.68 -6.22
CA MET A 5 12.75 0.18 -5.99
C MET A 5 13.08 1.60 -6.46
N THR A 6 12.68 1.91 -7.69
CA THR A 6 12.79 3.24 -8.29
C THR A 6 11.61 4.11 -7.89
N LEU A 7 11.74 5.44 -8.01
CA LEU A 7 10.64 6.38 -7.75
C LEU A 7 9.36 6.01 -8.51
N ARG A 8 9.48 5.53 -9.75
CA ARG A 8 8.35 5.05 -10.55
C ARG A 8 7.62 3.89 -9.88
N ILE A 9 8.37 2.90 -9.38
CA ILE A 9 7.79 1.72 -8.70
C ILE A 9 7.10 2.15 -7.39
N SER A 10 7.68 3.08 -6.64
CA SER A 10 7.05 3.62 -5.43
C SER A 10 5.73 4.34 -5.74
N ILE A 11 5.67 5.11 -6.83
CA ILE A 11 4.43 5.77 -7.26
C ILE A 11 3.36 4.74 -7.66
N PHE A 12 3.72 3.71 -8.42
CA PHE A 12 2.78 2.64 -8.76
C PHE A 12 2.31 1.87 -7.53
N LEU A 13 3.20 1.58 -6.59
CA LEU A 13 2.86 0.94 -5.33
C LEU A 13 1.90 1.79 -4.51
N PHE A 14 2.13 3.10 -4.45
CA PHE A 14 1.22 4.03 -3.78
C PHE A 14 -0.18 3.99 -4.37
N PHE A 15 -0.31 4.12 -5.70
CA PHE A 15 -1.63 4.06 -6.35
C PHE A 15 -2.30 2.70 -6.17
N TYR A 16 -1.53 1.61 -6.26
CA TYR A 16 -2.04 0.27 -6.01
C TYR A 16 -2.63 0.14 -4.59
N LEU A 17 -1.87 0.52 -3.57
CA LEU A 17 -2.32 0.46 -2.17
C LEU A 17 -3.48 1.41 -1.92
N PHE A 18 -3.40 2.64 -2.43
CA PHE A 18 -4.48 3.63 -2.33
C PHE A 18 -5.80 3.08 -2.87
N THR A 19 -5.80 2.58 -4.12
CA THR A 19 -6.99 2.04 -4.76
C THR A 19 -7.50 0.79 -4.03
N ALA A 20 -6.60 -0.11 -3.60
CA ALA A 20 -6.98 -1.31 -2.85
C ALA A 20 -7.68 -0.97 -1.53
N PHE A 21 -7.10 -0.08 -0.72
CA PHE A 21 -7.70 0.34 0.55
C PHE A 21 -8.98 1.14 0.35
N PHE A 22 -9.06 1.93 -0.72
CA PHE A 22 -10.26 2.70 -1.04
C PHE A 22 -11.44 1.81 -1.40
N LEU A 23 -11.22 0.84 -2.30
CA LEU A 23 -12.23 -0.15 -2.67
C LEU A 23 -12.63 -1.00 -1.46
N LEU A 24 -11.66 -1.43 -0.64
CA LEU A 24 -11.94 -2.16 0.58
C LEU A 24 -12.79 -1.34 1.55
N GLY A 25 -12.48 -0.06 1.74
CA GLY A 25 -13.23 0.84 2.62
C GLY A 25 -14.66 1.10 2.13
N ILE A 26 -14.86 1.23 0.82
CA ILE A 26 -16.20 1.32 0.23
C ILE A 26 -16.96 0.00 0.44
N ALA A 27 -16.35 -1.13 0.08
CA ALA A 27 -16.98 -2.44 0.22
C ALA A 27 -17.37 -2.73 1.66
N ALA A 28 -16.48 -2.47 2.62
CA ALA A 28 -16.74 -2.62 4.04
C ALA A 28 -17.97 -1.81 4.47
N ARG A 29 -18.10 -0.56 4.01
CA ARG A 29 -19.24 0.29 4.36
C ARG A 29 -20.54 -0.14 3.74
N ILE A 30 -20.53 -0.55 2.48
CA ILE A 30 -21.72 -1.12 1.82
C ILE A 30 -22.20 -2.33 2.63
N VAL A 31 -21.30 -3.24 2.96
CA VAL A 31 -21.60 -4.45 3.73
C VAL A 31 -22.13 -4.08 5.12
N THR A 32 -21.45 -3.20 5.86
CA THR A 32 -21.91 -2.81 7.21
C THR A 32 -23.23 -2.06 7.19
N GLY A 33 -23.45 -1.17 6.21
CA GLY A 33 -24.71 -0.44 6.06
C GLY A 33 -25.86 -1.38 5.73
N PHE A 34 -25.65 -2.29 4.78
CA PHE A 34 -26.64 -3.31 4.42
C PHE A 34 -26.99 -4.21 5.61
N ILE A 35 -26.01 -4.66 6.40
CA ILE A 35 -26.26 -5.50 7.58
C ILE A 35 -26.96 -4.71 8.70
N ALA A 36 -26.57 -3.46 8.94
CA ALA A 36 -27.05 -2.68 10.08
C ALA A 36 -28.44 -2.06 9.86
N SER A 37 -28.72 -1.54 8.67
CA SER A 37 -29.96 -0.81 8.37
C SER A 37 -30.75 -1.37 7.18
N GLY A 38 -30.24 -2.40 6.48
CA GLY A 38 -30.87 -2.91 5.26
C GLY A 38 -30.75 -1.99 4.05
N GLU A 39 -30.06 -0.85 4.20
CA GLU A 39 -30.00 0.22 3.22
C GLU A 39 -28.54 0.59 2.90
N ILE A 40 -28.27 0.88 1.63
CA ILE A 40 -26.93 1.30 1.17
C ILE A 40 -26.88 2.82 1.18
N TYR A 41 -26.37 3.41 2.26
CA TYR A 41 -26.09 4.83 2.32
C TYR A 41 -24.60 5.12 2.08
N LEU A 42 -24.27 5.43 0.82
CA LEU A 42 -22.98 6.01 0.46
C LEU A 42 -23.10 7.54 0.39
N LEU A 43 -23.10 8.19 1.56
CA LEU A 43 -23.00 9.65 1.63
C LEU A 43 -21.65 10.12 1.07
N GLN A 44 -21.66 11.28 0.42
CA GLN A 44 -20.46 11.90 -0.15
C GLN A 44 -19.38 12.15 0.92
N GLU A 45 -19.78 12.51 2.13
CA GLU A 45 -18.88 12.67 3.28
C GLU A 45 -18.12 11.39 3.62
N GLU A 46 -18.81 10.25 3.56
CA GLU A 46 -18.19 8.96 3.79
C GLU A 46 -17.19 8.66 2.68
N LEU A 47 -17.54 8.84 1.41
CA LEU A 47 -16.58 8.65 0.30
C LEU A 47 -15.30 9.47 0.49
N VAL A 48 -15.42 10.74 0.89
CA VAL A 48 -14.27 11.61 1.18
C VAL A 48 -13.46 11.08 2.37
N LYS A 49 -14.11 10.61 3.43
CA LYS A 49 -13.44 9.99 4.58
C LYS A 49 -12.69 8.73 4.18
N SER A 50 -13.26 7.89 3.32
CA SER A 50 -12.61 6.68 2.80
C SER A 50 -11.38 7.04 1.98
N ALA A 51 -11.48 8.06 1.11
CA ALA A 51 -10.38 8.54 0.30
C ALA A 51 -9.21 9.05 1.16
N LYS A 52 -9.50 9.85 2.19
CA LYS A 52 -8.49 10.35 3.13
C LYS A 52 -7.76 9.21 3.85
N MET A 53 -8.50 8.24 4.39
CA MET A 53 -7.90 7.11 5.10
C MET A 53 -7.08 6.22 4.16
N SER A 54 -7.54 6.02 2.93
CA SER A 54 -6.84 5.23 1.91
C SER A 54 -5.57 5.93 1.44
N PHE A 55 -5.57 7.26 1.35
CA PHE A 55 -4.38 8.06 1.07
C PHE A 55 -3.31 7.85 2.14
N VAL A 56 -3.70 7.94 3.43
CA VAL A 56 -2.79 7.70 4.55
C VAL A 56 -2.24 6.27 4.52
N ALA A 57 -3.11 5.27 4.33
CA ALA A 57 -2.70 3.87 4.24
C ALA A 57 -1.74 3.61 3.06
N GLY A 58 -2.05 4.15 1.88
CA GLY A 58 -1.20 4.05 0.70
C GLY A 58 0.17 4.71 0.90
N ALA A 59 0.20 5.91 1.50
CA ALA A 59 1.43 6.64 1.78
C ALA A 59 2.31 5.88 2.78
N LEU A 60 1.74 5.45 3.91
CA LEU A 60 2.47 4.70 4.94
C LEU A 60 2.95 3.35 4.42
N GLY A 61 2.11 2.59 3.72
CA GLY A 61 2.48 1.30 3.14
C GLY A 61 3.62 1.42 2.12
N THR A 62 3.60 2.46 1.29
CA THR A 62 4.68 2.74 0.33
C THR A 62 5.97 3.13 1.06
N LEU A 63 5.87 3.98 2.08
CA LEU A 63 7.03 4.44 2.86
C LEU A 63 7.70 3.29 3.62
N VAL A 64 6.91 2.45 4.30
CA VAL A 64 7.41 1.26 4.99
C VAL A 64 8.09 0.31 4.00
N SER A 65 7.46 0.05 2.85
CA SER A 65 8.05 -0.77 1.80
C SER A 65 9.39 -0.22 1.30
N PHE A 66 9.51 1.11 1.17
CA PHE A 66 10.75 1.77 0.78
C PHE A 66 11.85 1.60 1.84
N ILE A 67 11.50 1.75 3.12
CA ILE A 67 12.43 1.55 4.24
C ILE A 67 12.94 0.12 4.25
N PHE A 68 12.04 -0.88 4.15
CA PHE A 68 12.45 -2.29 4.11
C PHE A 68 13.33 -2.61 2.90
N TYR A 69 13.00 -2.06 1.73
CA TYR A 69 13.86 -2.16 0.55
C TYR A 69 15.27 -1.60 0.82
N LYS A 70 15.38 -0.45 1.51
CA LYS A 70 16.68 0.15 1.85
C LYS A 70 17.47 -0.68 2.86
N ILE A 71 16.79 -1.25 3.86
CA ILE A 71 17.40 -2.15 4.83
C ILE A 71 17.94 -3.41 4.13
N ASP A 72 17.15 -4.02 3.22
CA ASP A 72 17.59 -5.19 2.47
C ASP A 72 18.74 -4.85 1.50
N GLU A 73 18.68 -3.69 0.84
CA GLU A 73 19.77 -3.17 0.01
C GLU A 73 21.08 -3.00 0.82
N TYR A 74 20.98 -2.49 2.05
CA TYR A 74 22.13 -2.31 2.94
C TYR A 74 22.68 -3.65 3.46
N ASN A 75 21.82 -4.54 3.92
CA ASN A 75 22.20 -5.87 4.41
C ASN A 75 22.83 -6.72 3.30
N ALA A 76 22.33 -6.60 2.07
CA ALA A 76 22.90 -7.26 0.90
C ALA A 76 24.30 -6.74 0.55
N ARG A 77 24.62 -5.47 0.84
CA ARG A 77 25.98 -4.91 0.65
C ARG A 77 26.96 -5.34 1.74
N LYS A 78 26.47 -5.70 2.93
CA LYS A 78 27.28 -6.17 4.06
C LYS A 78 27.66 -7.64 3.98
N LYS A 79 26.91 -8.47 3.25
CA LYS A 79 27.34 -9.84 2.99
C LYS A 79 28.57 -9.80 2.07
N PRO A 80 29.69 -10.43 2.44
CA PRO A 80 30.79 -10.60 1.50
C PRO A 80 30.26 -11.33 0.27
N ALA A 81 30.78 -11.01 -0.91
CA ALA A 81 30.59 -11.88 -2.04
C ALA A 81 31.15 -13.25 -1.62
N THR A 82 30.28 -14.20 -1.30
CA THR A 82 30.66 -15.61 -1.33
C THR A 82 30.90 -15.96 -2.79
N GLY A 83 32.08 -15.57 -3.29
CA GLY A 83 32.78 -16.36 -4.29
C GLY A 83 33.25 -17.65 -3.62
N PRO A 84 33.49 -18.70 -4.42
CA PRO A 84 34.50 -18.54 -5.45
C PRO A 84 33.96 -18.67 -6.87
N ASP A 85 34.58 -17.85 -7.71
CA ASP A 85 34.92 -18.13 -9.10
C ASP A 85 35.37 -19.60 -9.25
N LYS A 86 34.50 -20.45 -9.81
CA LYS A 86 34.79 -21.73 -10.47
C LYS A 86 33.68 -22.06 -11.46
#